data_AF-G4TXM2-F1
#
_entry.id   AF-G4TXM2-F1
#
_cell.length_a   1.000
_cell.length_b   1.000
_cell.length_c   1.000
_cell.angle_alpha   90.00
_cell.angle_beta   90.00
_cell.angle_gamma   90.00
#
_symmetry.space_group_name_H-M   'P 1'
#
loop_
_entity.id
_entity.type
_entity.pdbx_description
1 polymer ?
#
loop_
_entity_poly.entity_id
_entity_poly.type
_entity_poly.pdbx_seq_one_letter_code
_entity_poly.pdbx_strand_id
1 'polypeptide(L)'
;MVNRIDATFDDTGSWKESDVVPSGTAPAPEGEKQKLSSLDPVLRITTVNTERTFKGGMQGSALALYTMVYHNDPSKSSEMPMASYTGIMFFKGTVQGSKEGEATFTSSGTWGKDGQMRAVGEWTLVPGTLTGGLVDALGDKGVVKGGYSTAGHTDCQCWLEIGA
;
A
#
# COMPACT_ATOMS: atom_id res chain seq x y z
N MET A 1 -1.15 -25.99 3.81
CA MET A 1 -2.52 -25.60 3.44
C MET A 1 -2.61 -24.11 3.71
N VAL A 2 -2.90 -23.28 2.71
CA VAL A 2 -2.97 -21.82 2.90
C VAL A 2 -4.31 -21.47 3.53
N ASN A 3 -4.30 -20.76 4.66
CA ASN A 3 -5.52 -20.31 5.31
C ASN A 3 -5.79 -18.86 4.89
N ARG A 4 -6.89 -18.63 4.16
CA ARG A 4 -7.29 -17.31 3.66
C ARG A 4 -8.35 -16.70 4.58
N ILE A 5 -8.16 -15.43 4.92
CA ILE A 5 -9.01 -14.65 5.81
C ILE A 5 -9.50 -13.45 5.01
N ASP A 6 -10.79 -13.38 4.73
CA ASP A 6 -11.38 -12.25 4.02
C ASP A 6 -11.89 -11.18 5.00
N ALA A 7 -11.75 -9.92 4.58
CA ALA A 7 -12.15 -8.75 5.33
C ALA A 7 -12.51 -7.60 4.38
N THR A 8 -13.07 -6.53 4.92
CA THR A 8 -13.21 -5.25 4.22
C THR A 8 -12.55 -4.14 5.02
N PHE A 9 -12.18 -3.05 4.35
CA PHE A 9 -11.86 -1.81 5.04
C PHE A 9 -12.47 -0.58 4.37
N ASP A 10 -12.73 0.43 5.19
CA ASP A 10 -13.00 1.79 4.73
C ASP A 10 -11.71 2.60 4.79
N ASP A 11 -11.41 3.38 3.75
CA ASP A 11 -10.21 4.22 3.64
C ASP A 11 -10.60 5.70 3.73
N THR A 12 -10.19 6.34 4.82
CA THR A 12 -10.32 7.79 5.02
C THR A 12 -8.94 8.42 4.85
N GLY A 13 -8.48 8.46 3.61
CA GLY A 13 -7.19 9.03 3.23
C GLY A 13 -7.20 10.54 3.09
N SER A 14 -6.12 11.19 3.54
CA SER A 14 -5.81 12.57 3.19
C SER A 14 -4.59 12.61 2.28
N TRP A 15 -4.76 13.24 1.12
CA TRP A 15 -3.72 13.36 0.11
C TRP A 15 -2.90 14.61 0.40
N LYS A 16 -1.60 14.42 0.68
CA LYS A 16 -0.67 15.54 0.74
C LYS A 16 0.30 15.41 -0.41
N GLU A 17 0.15 16.27 -1.42
CA GLU A 17 1.19 16.40 -2.42
C GLU A 17 2.44 16.94 -1.72
N SER A 18 3.52 16.16 -1.72
CA SER A 18 4.83 16.68 -1.35
C SER A 18 5.34 17.47 -2.54
N ASP A 19 5.83 18.69 -2.30
CA ASP A 19 6.40 19.54 -3.33
C ASP A 19 7.37 18.74 -4.19
N VAL A 20 7.11 18.74 -5.50
CA VAL A 20 7.99 18.16 -6.52
C VAL A 20 9.40 18.69 -6.25
N VAL A 21 10.39 17.81 -6.04
CA VAL A 21 11.80 18.24 -6.00
C VAL A 21 12.16 18.73 -7.40
N PRO A 22 12.31 20.04 -7.65
CA PRO A 22 12.79 20.51 -8.93
C PRO A 22 14.29 20.21 -8.93
N SER A 23 14.79 19.47 -9.93
CA SER A 23 16.21 19.14 -10.01
C SER A 23 17.04 20.43 -10.16
N GLY A 24 17.64 20.91 -9.07
CA GLY A 24 18.50 22.08 -9.02
C GLY A 24 19.95 21.75 -8.67
N THR A 25 20.78 21.61 -9.71
CA THR A 25 22.22 21.95 -9.83
C THR A 25 23.22 21.72 -8.68
N ALA A 26 24.02 20.64 -8.78
CA ALA A 26 25.51 20.63 -8.69
C ALA A 26 26.05 19.25 -9.15
N PRO A 27 27.26 19.15 -9.75
CA PRO A 27 27.69 17.95 -10.46
C PRO A 27 28.33 16.92 -9.51
N ALA A 28 27.93 15.64 -9.65
CA ALA A 28 28.65 14.50 -9.09
C ALA A 28 29.31 13.71 -10.24
N PRO A 29 30.50 13.11 -10.02
CA PRO A 29 31.31 12.54 -11.09
C PRO A 29 30.69 11.29 -11.73
N GLU A 30 31.13 11.04 -12.95
CA GLU A 30 30.61 10.16 -14.00
C GLU A 30 30.44 8.68 -13.60
N GLY A 31 29.18 8.30 -13.42
CA GLY A 31 28.59 7.12 -14.03
C GLY A 31 27.31 7.62 -14.70
N GLU A 32 26.96 7.13 -15.89
CA GLU A 32 25.87 7.64 -16.74
C GLU A 32 24.55 7.86 -15.98
N LYS A 33 24.38 9.04 -15.39
CA LYS A 33 23.16 9.48 -14.71
C LYS A 33 22.37 10.26 -15.73
N GLN A 34 21.40 9.58 -16.34
CA GLN A 34 20.39 10.27 -17.15
C GLN A 34 19.72 11.32 -16.26
N LYS A 35 19.80 12.59 -16.68
CA LYS A 35 19.29 13.73 -15.94
C LYS A 35 17.76 13.60 -15.87
N LEU A 36 17.17 13.58 -14.67
CA LEU A 36 15.71 13.56 -14.46
C LEU A 36 14.96 14.74 -15.13
N SER A 37 15.68 15.75 -15.63
CA SER A 37 15.12 16.95 -16.27
C SER A 37 14.48 16.71 -17.65
N SER A 38 14.44 15.48 -18.15
CA SER A 38 13.68 15.10 -19.35
C SER A 38 12.40 14.31 -19.04
N LEU A 39 11.99 14.25 -17.77
CA LEU A 39 10.77 13.55 -17.36
C LEU A 39 9.53 14.36 -17.76
N ASP A 40 8.58 13.66 -18.40
CA ASP A 40 7.24 14.13 -18.78
C ASP A 40 6.55 14.86 -17.59
N PRO A 41 5.87 16.01 -17.79
CA PRO A 41 5.16 16.74 -16.74
C PRO A 41 4.11 15.92 -15.96
N VAL A 42 3.70 14.76 -16.45
CA VAL A 42 2.80 13.82 -15.75
C VAL A 42 3.53 13.02 -14.65
N LEU A 43 4.86 12.96 -14.69
CA LEU A 43 5.68 12.23 -13.70
C LEU A 43 5.80 13.04 -12.42
N ARG A 44 4.96 12.69 -11.44
CA ARG A 44 4.98 13.26 -10.09
C ARG A 44 5.12 12.16 -9.05
N ILE A 45 5.67 12.51 -7.90
CA ILE A 45 5.76 11.64 -6.73
C ILE A 45 4.98 12.30 -5.60
N THR A 46 4.07 11.56 -4.96
CA THR A 46 3.34 12.04 -3.79
C THR A 46 3.51 11.10 -2.61
N THR A 47 3.20 11.62 -1.42
CA THR A 47 3.13 10.84 -0.20
C THR A 47 1.71 10.86 0.32
N VAL A 48 1.12 9.71 0.61
CA VAL A 48 -0.28 9.60 1.03
C VAL A 48 -0.36 8.94 2.39
N ASN A 49 -1.12 9.56 3.30
CA ASN A 49 -1.44 8.99 4.60
C ASN A 49 -2.91 8.60 4.62
N THR A 50 -3.18 7.33 4.95
CA THR A 50 -4.53 6.80 5.04
C THR A 50 -4.80 6.21 6.41
N GLU A 51 -5.96 6.53 6.96
CA GLU A 51 -6.52 5.78 8.08
C GLU A 51 -7.52 4.75 7.53
N ARG A 52 -7.45 3.52 8.04
CA ARG A 52 -8.29 2.41 7.60
C ARG A 52 -9.02 1.80 8.76
N THR A 53 -10.28 1.44 8.56
CA THR A 53 -11.06 0.69 9.55
C THR A 53 -11.47 -0.65 8.95
N PHE A 54 -11.02 -1.74 9.55
CA PHE A 54 -11.24 -3.11 9.09
C PHE A 54 -12.46 -3.75 9.74
N LYS A 55 -13.19 -4.55 8.95
CA LYS A 55 -14.36 -5.35 9.36
C LYS A 55 -14.23 -6.77 8.81
N GLY A 56 -14.87 -7.74 9.49
CA GLY A 56 -14.90 -9.15 9.06
C GLY A 56 -13.81 -9.99 9.73
N GLY A 57 -13.04 -10.75 8.95
CA GLY A 57 -11.97 -11.62 9.46
C GLY A 57 -10.78 -10.87 10.07
N MET A 58 -10.63 -9.59 9.73
CA MET A 58 -9.75 -8.62 10.39
C MET A 58 -10.62 -7.50 10.95
N GLN A 59 -10.43 -7.13 12.21
CA GLN A 59 -11.19 -6.05 12.86
C GLN A 59 -10.23 -5.13 13.61
N GLY A 60 -10.33 -3.83 13.36
CA GLY A 60 -9.46 -2.84 13.99
C GLY A 60 -9.20 -1.65 13.08
N SER A 61 -8.12 -0.93 13.37
CA SER A 61 -7.73 0.27 12.62
C SER A 61 -6.29 0.16 12.14
N ALA A 62 -5.98 0.84 11.03
CA ALA A 62 -4.62 0.96 10.56
C ALA A 62 -4.29 2.38 10.10
N LEU A 63 -3.01 2.72 10.21
CA LEU A 63 -2.40 3.88 9.56
C LEU A 63 -1.49 3.37 8.45
N ALA A 64 -1.68 3.84 7.22
CA ALA A 64 -0.81 3.51 6.10
C ALA A 64 -0.17 4.76 5.52
N LEU A 65 1.11 4.65 5.18
CA LEU A 65 1.91 5.67 4.52
C LEU A 65 2.40 5.09 3.19
N TYR A 66 2.03 5.74 2.10
CA TYR A 66 2.41 5.35 0.74
C TYR A 66 3.25 6.43 0.07
N THR A 67 4.27 6.01 -0.67
CA THR A 67 4.89 6.81 -1.73
C THR A 67 4.32 6.35 -3.06
N MET A 68 3.75 7.28 -3.83
CA MET A 68 3.14 7.01 -5.12
C MET A 68 3.96 7.66 -6.22
N VAL A 69 4.28 6.90 -7.26
CA VAL A 69 4.89 7.39 -8.49
C VAL A 69 3.82 7.36 -9.57
N TYR A 70 3.49 8.52 -10.11
CA TYR A 70 2.53 8.65 -11.20
C TYR A 70 3.26 8.54 -12.53
N HIS A 71 2.62 7.87 -13.48
CA HIS A 71 3.12 7.57 -14.80
C HIS A 71 2.13 8.05 -15.86
N ASN A 72 2.67 8.44 -17.01
CA ASN A 72 1.85 8.62 -18.20
C ASN A 72 1.36 7.24 -18.67
N ASP A 73 0.08 7.11 -18.98
CA ASP A 73 -0.50 5.89 -19.53
C ASP A 73 -0.52 6.00 -21.05
N PRO A 74 0.37 5.31 -21.78
CA PRO A 74 0.47 5.43 -23.24
C PRO A 74 -0.77 4.89 -23.96
N SER A 75 -1.65 4.15 -23.26
CA SER A 75 -2.89 3.61 -23.82
C SER A 75 -4.06 4.61 -23.81
N LYS A 76 -3.91 5.79 -23.19
CA LYS A 76 -4.97 6.81 -23.10
C LYS A 76 -4.46 8.21 -23.45
N SER A 77 -5.23 8.94 -24.28
CA SER A 77 -5.03 10.38 -24.45
C SER A 77 -5.55 11.10 -23.21
N SER A 78 -4.64 11.47 -22.30
CA SER A 78 -4.78 12.50 -21.25
C SER A 78 -6.00 12.41 -20.32
N GLU A 79 -5.76 12.14 -19.03
CA GLU A 79 -6.22 12.97 -17.88
C GLU A 79 -6.09 12.24 -16.54
N MET A 80 -6.08 10.90 -16.52
CA MET A 80 -5.95 10.14 -15.27
C MET A 80 -4.63 9.36 -15.24
N PRO A 81 -3.68 9.75 -14.37
CA PRO A 81 -2.38 9.09 -14.33
C PRO A 81 -2.50 7.69 -13.70
N MET A 82 -1.82 6.73 -14.31
CA MET A 82 -1.51 5.46 -13.66
C MET A 82 -0.54 5.74 -12.51
N ALA A 83 -0.63 4.99 -11.41
CA ALA A 83 0.34 5.11 -10.34
C ALA A 83 0.85 3.75 -9.88
N SER A 84 2.14 3.66 -9.61
CA SER A 84 2.73 2.59 -8.81
C SER A 84 2.93 3.12 -7.40
N TYR A 85 2.71 2.31 -6.38
CA TYR A 85 2.96 2.72 -5.00
C TYR A 85 3.65 1.65 -4.19
N THR A 86 4.37 2.12 -3.18
CA THR A 86 4.93 1.30 -2.10
C THR A 86 4.73 2.02 -0.78
N GLY A 87 4.62 1.29 0.32
CA GLY A 87 4.33 1.87 1.60
C GLY A 87 4.44 0.91 2.76
N ILE A 88 4.14 1.44 3.93
CA ILE A 88 4.04 0.70 5.18
C ILE A 88 2.66 0.92 5.79
N MET A 89 2.14 -0.09 6.49
CA MET A 89 0.89 0.00 7.21
C MET A 89 1.07 -0.57 8.61
N PHE A 90 0.73 0.23 9.61
CA PHE A 90 0.63 -0.19 11.01
C PHE A 90 -0.82 -0.52 11.32
N PHE A 91 -1.11 -1.76 11.69
CA PHE A 91 -2.43 -2.24 12.07
C PHE A 91 -2.49 -2.52 13.56
N LYS A 92 -3.60 -2.15 14.19
CA LYS A 92 -3.97 -2.52 15.55
C LYS A 92 -5.37 -3.11 15.56
N GLY A 93 -5.51 -4.33 16.08
CA GLY A 93 -6.79 -5.01 16.13
C GLY A 93 -6.69 -6.51 16.36
N THR A 94 -7.66 -7.23 15.83
CA THR A 94 -7.82 -8.68 15.98
C THR A 94 -7.90 -9.36 14.61
N VAL A 95 -7.52 -10.64 14.58
CA VAL A 95 -7.66 -11.51 13.41
C VAL A 95 -8.43 -12.76 13.84
N GLN A 96 -9.53 -13.08 13.16
CA GLN A 96 -10.41 -14.21 13.47
C GLN A 96 -10.84 -14.30 14.95
N GLY A 97 -11.10 -13.16 15.59
CA GLY A 97 -11.51 -13.12 17.00
C GLY A 97 -10.37 -13.41 17.99
N SER A 98 -9.10 -13.31 17.56
CA SER A 98 -7.95 -13.30 18.45
C SER A 98 -8.07 -12.19 19.50
N LYS A 99 -7.22 -12.24 20.53
CA LYS A 99 -6.97 -11.07 21.36
C LYS A 99 -6.37 -9.94 20.50
N GLU A 100 -6.55 -8.71 20.97
CA GLU A 100 -5.99 -7.53 20.32
C GLU A 100 -4.45 -7.59 20.29
N GLY A 101 -3.87 -7.10 19.21
CA GLY A 101 -2.45 -6.89 19.06
C GLY A 101 -2.15 -5.95 17.90
N GLU A 102 -0.86 -5.78 17.60
CA GLU A 102 -0.38 -4.87 16.56
C GLU A 102 0.48 -5.63 15.56
N ALA A 103 0.52 -5.13 14.32
CA ALA A 103 1.30 -5.70 13.23
C ALA A 103 1.70 -4.61 12.24
N THR A 104 2.89 -4.73 11.64
CA THR A 104 3.31 -3.86 10.54
C THR A 104 3.38 -4.64 9.25
N PHE A 105 2.89 -4.07 8.15
CA PHE A 105 2.95 -4.64 6.82
C PHE A 105 3.67 -3.70 5.87
N THR A 106 4.51 -4.22 4.99
CA THR A 106 4.90 -3.51 3.76
C THR A 106 3.81 -3.72 2.72
N SER A 107 3.50 -2.70 1.93
CA SER A 107 2.49 -2.78 0.88
C SER A 107 3.00 -2.20 -0.42
N SER A 108 2.62 -2.83 -1.54
CA SER A 108 2.96 -2.36 -2.88
C SER A 108 1.82 -2.64 -3.84
N GLY A 109 1.67 -1.82 -4.87
CA GLY A 109 0.61 -2.04 -5.85
C GLY A 109 0.53 -0.99 -6.93
N THR A 110 -0.59 -1.01 -7.64
CA THR A 110 -0.88 -0.10 -8.76
C THR A 110 -2.28 0.47 -8.69
N TRP A 111 -2.44 1.69 -9.21
CA TRP A 111 -3.71 2.33 -9.52
C TRP A 111 -3.80 2.57 -11.03
N GLY A 112 -4.99 2.42 -11.62
CA GLY A 112 -5.21 2.86 -12.99
C GLY A 112 -4.74 1.88 -14.07
N LYS A 113 -4.09 0.77 -13.69
CA LYS A 113 -3.50 -0.20 -14.63
C LYS A 113 -4.56 -0.76 -15.58
N ASP A 114 -4.22 -0.87 -16.85
CA ASP A 114 -5.09 -1.32 -17.95
C ASP A 114 -6.38 -0.48 -18.07
N GLY A 115 -6.28 0.80 -17.70
CA GLY A 115 -7.37 1.76 -17.77
C GLY A 115 -8.46 1.60 -16.70
N GLN A 116 -8.24 0.75 -15.70
CA GLN A 116 -9.22 0.48 -14.65
C GLN A 116 -9.09 1.45 -13.47
N MET A 117 -10.20 2.03 -13.04
CA MET A 117 -10.28 2.92 -11.87
C MET A 117 -10.26 2.12 -10.56
N ARG A 118 -9.21 1.33 -10.35
CA ARG A 118 -9.05 0.45 -9.20
C ARG A 118 -7.64 0.50 -8.62
N ALA A 119 -7.53 0.39 -7.30
CA ALA A 119 -6.28 0.12 -6.62
C ALA A 119 -6.17 -1.38 -6.41
N VAL A 120 -5.06 -1.98 -6.84
CA VAL A 120 -4.73 -3.36 -6.47
C VAL A 120 -3.41 -3.31 -5.72
N GLY A 121 -3.38 -3.92 -4.55
CA GLY A 121 -2.22 -3.91 -3.67
C GLY A 121 -2.01 -5.26 -3.01
N GLU A 122 -0.75 -5.60 -2.81
CA GLU A 122 -0.34 -6.69 -1.96
C GLU A 122 0.27 -6.11 -0.68
N TRP A 123 0.18 -6.87 0.40
CA TRP A 123 0.86 -6.57 1.65
C TRP A 123 1.58 -7.81 2.18
N THR A 124 2.65 -7.60 2.94
CA THR A 124 3.43 -8.68 3.57
C THR A 124 3.79 -8.25 4.98
N LEU A 125 3.58 -9.14 5.94
CA LEU A 125 3.91 -8.90 7.34
C LEU A 125 5.42 -8.66 7.49
N VAL A 126 5.79 -7.60 8.20
CA VAL A 126 7.18 -7.31 8.54
C VAL A 126 7.59 -8.21 9.71
N PRO A 127 8.64 -9.04 9.57
CA PRO A 127 9.10 -9.93 10.64
C PRO A 127 9.41 -9.17 11.94
N GLY A 128 9.01 -9.75 13.07
CA GLY A 128 9.28 -9.19 14.40
C GLY A 128 8.41 -8.00 14.82
N THR A 129 7.37 -7.66 14.05
CA THR A 129 6.48 -6.52 14.36
C THR A 129 5.17 -6.90 15.04
N LEU A 130 4.91 -8.20 15.21
CA LEU A 130 3.72 -8.68 15.89
C LEU A 130 3.80 -8.41 17.40
N THR A 131 2.70 -7.93 17.97
CA THR A 131 2.53 -7.76 19.42
C THR A 131 1.19 -8.32 19.89
N GLY A 132 1.05 -8.52 21.20
CA GLY A 132 -0.23 -8.94 21.81
C GLY A 132 -0.77 -10.25 21.24
N GLY A 133 -2.09 -10.32 21.08
CA GLY A 133 -2.79 -11.52 20.58
C GLY A 133 -2.49 -11.87 19.13
N LEU A 134 -1.88 -10.96 18.36
CA LEU A 134 -1.48 -11.24 16.98
C LEU A 134 -0.21 -12.09 16.90
N VAL A 135 0.62 -12.12 17.95
CA VAL A 135 1.75 -13.06 18.04
C VAL A 135 1.24 -14.49 18.01
N ASP A 136 0.25 -14.82 18.84
CA ASP A 136 -0.32 -16.17 18.89
C ASP A 136 -1.11 -16.51 17.59
N ALA A 137 -1.77 -15.51 17.01
CA ALA A 137 -2.59 -15.71 15.82
C ALA A 137 -1.76 -15.93 14.54
N LEU A 138 -0.62 -15.26 14.42
CA LEU A 138 0.15 -15.13 13.17
C LEU A 138 1.64 -15.54 13.28
N GLY A 139 2.24 -15.49 14.47
CA GLY A 139 3.71 -15.49 14.66
C GLY A 139 4.45 -16.73 14.21
N ASP A 140 3.86 -17.92 14.41
CA ASP A 140 4.49 -19.19 14.04
C ASP A 140 4.04 -19.73 12.67
N LYS A 141 3.21 -18.97 11.95
CA LYS A 141 2.46 -19.50 10.80
C LYS A 141 3.12 -19.24 9.44
N GLY A 142 4.44 -19.05 9.41
CA GLY A 142 5.20 -18.81 8.19
C GLY A 142 4.96 -17.43 7.58
N VAL A 143 4.99 -17.35 6.25
CA VAL A 143 4.84 -16.07 5.54
C VAL A 143 3.38 -15.64 5.60
N VAL A 144 3.13 -14.45 6.16
CA VAL A 144 1.81 -13.81 6.16
C VAL A 144 1.79 -12.77 5.04
N LYS A 145 0.95 -13.01 4.04
CA LYS A 145 0.71 -12.12 2.90
C LYS A 145 -0.76 -11.73 2.84
N GLY A 146 -1.10 -10.94 1.84
CA GLY A 146 -2.47 -10.74 1.42
C GLY A 146 -2.55 -9.56 0.47
N GLY A 147 -3.71 -8.94 0.38
CA GLY A 147 -3.86 -7.77 -0.46
C GLY A 147 -5.24 -7.17 -0.41
N TYR A 148 -5.48 -6.29 -1.37
CA TYR A 148 -6.75 -5.64 -1.58
C TYR A 148 -6.98 -5.32 -3.06
N SER A 149 -8.25 -5.16 -3.39
CA SER A 149 -8.70 -4.63 -4.67
C SER A 149 -9.83 -3.65 -4.41
N THR A 150 -9.58 -2.36 -4.62
CA THR A 150 -10.56 -1.29 -4.37
C THR A 150 -11.13 -0.78 -5.68
N ALA A 151 -12.46 -0.64 -5.76
CA ALA A 151 -13.14 0.12 -6.82
C ALA A 151 -13.69 1.47 -6.30
N GLY A 152 -13.32 1.85 -5.08
CA GLY A 152 -13.82 3.00 -4.33
C GLY A 152 -13.15 3.10 -2.96
N HIS A 153 -13.66 3.98 -2.09
CA HIS A 153 -13.10 4.26 -0.76
C HIS A 153 -13.75 3.48 0.39
N THR A 154 -14.92 2.89 0.15
CA THR A 154 -15.71 2.19 1.18
C THR A 154 -15.82 0.70 0.85
N ASP A 155 -15.85 -0.15 1.88
CA ASP A 155 -15.97 -1.61 1.78
C ASP A 155 -14.97 -2.25 0.81
N CYS A 156 -13.74 -1.74 0.83
CA CYS A 156 -12.63 -2.23 0.02
C CYS A 156 -12.34 -3.69 0.39
N GLN A 157 -12.52 -4.60 -0.57
CA GLN A 157 -12.26 -6.01 -0.35
C GLN A 157 -10.77 -6.25 -0.12
N CYS A 158 -10.45 -6.96 0.96
CA CYS A 158 -9.08 -7.31 1.32
C CYS A 158 -9.01 -8.73 1.89
N TRP A 159 -7.80 -9.27 1.94
CA TRP A 159 -7.56 -10.60 2.46
C TRP A 159 -6.19 -10.73 3.13
N LEU A 160 -6.07 -11.73 4.00
CA LEU A 160 -4.82 -12.21 4.60
C LEU A 160 -4.66 -13.69 4.27
N GLU A 161 -3.48 -14.09 3.84
CA GLU A 161 -3.07 -15.47 3.60
C GLU A 161 -1.97 -15.83 4.59
N ILE A 162 -2.20 -16.93 5.30
CA ILE A 162 -1.28 -17.40 6.34
C ILE A 162 -0.61 -18.69 5.86
N GLY A 163 0.72 -18.66 5.88
CA GLY A 163 1.63 -19.64 5.30
C GLY A 163 1.41 -21.10 5.69
N ALA A 164 1.46 -21.51 6.96
CA ALA A 164 1.80 -22.88 7.40
C ALA A 164 3.28 -23.26 7.19
#